data_AF-A0A258L6X1-F1
#
_entry.id   AF-A0A258L6X1-F1
#
_cell.length_a   1.000
_cell.length_b   1.000
_cell.length_c   1.000
_cell.angle_alpha   90.00
_cell.angle_beta   90.00
_cell.angle_gamma   90.00
#
_symmetry.space_group_name_H-M   'P 1'
#
loop_
_entity.id
_entity.type
_entity.pdbx_description
1 polymer ?
#
loop_
_entity_poly.entity_id
_entity_poly.type
_entity_poly.pdbx_seq_one_letter_code
_entity_poly.pdbx_strand_id
1 'polypeptide(L)' 'MIAPNTLSPDRMTPQERIAEVAEILAAGLMRLSAAKSSSLSADCAESFVDFIPDQSRHANRNTGGRTR' A
#
# COMPACT_ATOMS: atom_id res chain seq x y z
N MET A 1 -14.91 -16.21 -9.33
CA MET A 1 -13.79 -17.04 -8.82
C MET A 1 -13.86 -17.00 -7.31
N ILE A 2 -14.10 -18.13 -6.66
CA ILE A 2 -14.29 -18.20 -5.20
C ILE A 2 -12.90 -18.12 -4.58
N ALA A 3 -12.61 -17.05 -3.85
CA ALA A 3 -11.38 -16.99 -3.07
C ALA A 3 -11.49 -18.04 -1.96
N PRO A 4 -10.58 -19.03 -1.90
CA PRO A 4 -10.60 -20.01 -0.82
C PRO A 4 -10.40 -19.26 0.50
N ASN A 5 -11.22 -19.57 1.51
CA ASN A 5 -10.98 -19.12 2.87
C ASN A 5 -9.54 -19.52 3.24
N THR A 6 -8.70 -18.54 3.56
CA THR A 6 -7.32 -18.77 3.96
C THR A 6 -7.33 -19.63 5.22
N LEU A 7 -6.96 -20.90 5.08
CA LEU A 7 -6.68 -21.76 6.23
C LEU A 7 -5.61 -21.05 7.06
N SER A 8 -5.81 -20.95 8.38
CA SER A 8 -4.75 -20.40 9.24
C SER A 8 -3.43 -21.13 8.94
N PRO A 9 -2.30 -20.42 8.81
CA PRO A 9 -1.01 -21.03 8.45
C PRO A 9 -0.61 -22.20 9.36
N ASP A 10 -1.05 -22.15 10.62
CA ASP A 10 -0.84 -23.20 11.63
C ASP A 10 -1.55 -24.52 11.32
N ARG A 11 -2.48 -24.52 10.35
CA ARG A 11 -3.23 -25.68 9.89
C ARG A 11 -2.72 -26.22 8.54
N MET A 12 -1.69 -25.59 7.97
CA MET A 12 -1.06 -26.02 6.72
C MET A 12 0.11 -26.96 7.01
N THR A 13 0.28 -27.97 6.16
CA THR A 13 1.54 -28.68 6.07
C THR A 13 2.65 -27.74 5.56
N PRO A 14 3.93 -28.04 5.83
CA PRO A 14 5.04 -27.24 5.29
C PRO A 14 5.00 -27.09 3.77
N GLN A 15 4.57 -28.13 3.05
CA GLN A 15 4.44 -28.15 1.60
C GLN A 15 3.37 -27.16 1.11
N GLU A 16 2.18 -27.19 1.71
CA GLU A 16 1.07 -26.29 1.35
C GLU A 16 1.44 -24.83 1.61
N ARG A 17 2.17 -24.55 2.70
CA ARG A 17 2.62 -23.19 3.00
C ARG A 17 3.64 -22.68 1.98
N ILE A 18 4.52 -23.55 1.49
CA ILE A 18 5.46 -23.20 0.42
C ILE A 18 4.72 -22.94 -0.90
N ALA A 19 3.72 -23.77 -1.22
CA ALA A 19 2.90 -23.58 -2.42
C ALA A 19 2.15 -22.24 -2.40
N GLU A 20 1.49 -21.91 -1.29
CA GLU A 20 0.78 -20.63 -1.11
C GLU A 20 1.72 -19.43 -1.28
N VAL A 21 2.90 -19.47 -0.65
CA VAL A 21 3.91 -18.41 -0.79
C VAL A 21 4.40 -18.31 -2.23
N ALA A 22 4.64 -19.43 -2.90
CA ALA A 22 5.06 -19.46 -4.30
C ALA A 22 3.98 -18.85 -5.23
N GLU A 23 2.70 -19.13 -4.99
CA GLU A 23 1.59 -18.53 -5.74
C GLU A 23 1.50 -17.02 -5.55
N ILE A 24 1.60 -16.53 -4.30
CA ILE A 24 1.63 -15.10 -3.99
C ILE A 24 2.78 -14.41 -4.71
N LEU A 25 3.98 -15.01 -4.66
CA LEU A 25 5.18 -14.48 -5.30
C LEU A 25 5.04 -14.47 -6.84
N ALA A 26 4.54 -15.55 -7.43
CA ALA A 26 4.31 -15.64 -8.86
C ALA A 26 3.30 -14.57 -9.33
N ALA A 27 2.20 -14.39 -8.61
CA ALA A 27 1.23 -13.33 -8.89
C ALA A 27 1.84 -11.93 -8.77
N GLY A 28 2.69 -11.71 -7.75
CA GLY A 28 3.44 -10.46 -7.59
C GLY A 28 4.39 -10.21 -8.77
N LEU A 29 5.15 -11.21 -9.19
CA LEU A 29 6.08 -11.13 -10.31
C LEU A 29 5.37 -10.86 -11.63
N MET A 30 4.22 -11.52 -11.89
CA MET A 30 3.41 -11.27 -13.08
C MET A 30 2.90 -9.84 -13.13
N ARG A 31 2.38 -9.30 -12.01
CA ARG A 31 1.96 -7.90 -11.92
C ARG A 31 3.12 -6.93 -12.14
N LEU A 32 4.28 -7.19 -11.54
CA LEU A 32 5.46 -6.34 -11.71
C LEU A 32 5.97 -6.37 -13.15
N SER A 33 6.02 -7.54 -13.78
CA SER A 33 6.43 -7.70 -15.17
C SER A 33 5.47 -6.99 -16.13
N ALA A 34 4.16 -7.10 -15.89
CA ALA A 34 3.14 -6.37 -16.63
C ALA A 34 3.28 -4.85 -16.43
N ALA A 35 3.50 -4.38 -15.20
CA ALA A 35 3.70 -2.97 -14.87
C ALA A 35 5.00 -2.38 -15.47
N LYS A 36 6.07 -3.18 -15.56
CA LYS A 36 7.31 -2.81 -16.24
C LYS A 36 7.14 -2.75 -17.77
N SER A 37 6.20 -3.53 -18.31
CA SER A 37 5.90 -3.60 -19.75
C SER A 37 4.85 -2.59 -20.19
N SER A 38 3.98 -2.12 -19.28
CA SER A 38 3.23 -0.89 -19.48
C SER A 38 4.20 0.28 -19.42
N SER A 39 4.12 1.21 -20.35
CA SER A 39 4.99 2.38 -20.42
C SER A 39 4.89 3.22 -19.12
N LEU A 40 5.73 2.93 -18.13
CA LEU A 40 6.08 3.84 -17.04
C LEU A 40 6.91 5.05 -17.54
N SER A 41 6.97 5.25 -18.86
CA SER A 41 7.47 6.43 -19.56
C SER A 41 6.40 6.98 -20.53
N ALA A 42 5.11 6.87 -20.19
CA ALA A 42 4.14 7.80 -20.74
C ALA A 42 4.13 9.02 -19.82
N ASP A 43 4.95 9.99 -20.24
CA ASP A 43 5.17 11.31 -19.67
C ASP A 43 5.59 11.38 -18.19
N CYS A 44 6.76 11.98 -17.97
CA CYS A 44 7.02 12.80 -16.80
C CYS A 44 6.00 13.97 -16.77
N ALA A 45 4.71 13.69 -16.59
CA ALA A 45 3.72 14.71 -16.29
C ALA A 45 3.78 14.93 -14.78
N GLU A 46 4.79 15.69 -14.37
CA GLU A 46 4.80 16.57 -13.21
C GLU A 46 3.71 16.30 -12.16
N SER A 47 4.06 15.54 -11.12
CA SER A 47 3.23 15.45 -9.91
C SER A 47 3.44 16.73 -9.09
N PHE A 48 2.85 17.84 -9.54
CA PHE A 48 2.71 19.03 -8.70
C PHE A 48 1.54 18.82 -7.76
N VAL A 49 1.86 18.66 -6.48
CA VAL A 49 0.92 18.93 -5.40
C VAL A 49 0.93 20.44 -5.18
N ASP A 50 -0.18 21.11 -5.48
CA ASP A 50 -0.36 22.52 -5.15
C ASP A 50 -0.37 22.70 -3.62
N PHE A 51 0.82 22.81 -3.03
CA PHE A 51 0.95 23.28 -1.66
C PHE A 51 0.68 24.78 -1.67
N ILE A 52 -0.53 25.19 -1.31
CA ILE A 52 -0.78 26.57 -0.90
C ILE A 52 0.12 26.83 0.33
N PRO A 53 1.08 27.77 0.28
CA PRO A 53 2.11 27.93 1.32
C PRO A 53 1.59 28.48 2.67
N ASP A 54 0.27 28.48 2.91
CA ASP A 54 -0.35 29.08 4.11
C ASP A 54 -1.09 28.09 5.03
N GLN A 55 -1.26 26.81 4.62
CA GLN A 55 -2.07 25.87 5.41
C GLN A 55 -1.27 24.74 6.06
N SER A 56 -0.12 25.07 6.64
CA SER A 56 0.46 24.23 7.69
C SER A 56 -0.19 24.57 9.03
N ARG A 57 -1.39 24.03 9.28
CA ARG A 57 -2.11 24.28 10.54
C ARG A 57 -1.57 23.38 11.64
N HIS A 58 -0.49 23.80 12.29
CA HIS A 58 -0.05 23.18 13.54
C HIS A 58 -1.16 23.38 14.58
N ALA A 59 -1.67 22.29 15.17
CA ALA A 59 -2.60 22.40 16.29
C ALA A 59 -1.86 23.04 17.47
N ASN A 60 -2.09 24.33 17.72
CA ASN A 60 -1.72 24.93 18.99
C ASN A 60 -2.71 24.39 20.04
N ARG A 61 -2.23 23.50 20.90
CA ARG A 61 -2.98 23.04 22.07
C ARG A 61 -3.05 24.23 23.02
N ASN A 62 -4.10 25.05 22.91
CA ASN A 62 -4.35 26.14 23.85
C ASN A 62 -4.55 25.51 25.24
N THR A 63 -3.50 25.52 26.06
CA THR A 63 -3.57 25.13 27.47
C THR A 63 -4.42 26.16 28.19
N GLY A 64 -5.55 25.71 28.72
CA GLY A 64 -6.56 26.54 29.35
C GLY A 64 -6.00 27.52 30.37
N GLY A 65 -6.29 28.80 30.17
CA GLY A 65 -6.19 29.86 31.15
C GLY A 65 -7.57 30.38 31.50
N ARG A 66 -8.07 29.96 32.66
CA ARG A 66 -9.21 30.55 33.39
C ARG A 66 -8.86 31.99 33.83
N THR A 67 -9.89 32.75 34.20
CA THR A 67 -9.90 34.13 34.78
C THR A 67 -10.01 35.24 33.74
N ARG A 68 -10.90 36.23 33.82
CA ARG A 68 -11.86 36.66 34.85
C ARG A 68 -13.01 37.40 34.16
#